data_AF-A0A2K9A7M0-F1
#
_entry.id   AF-A0A2K9A7M0-F1
#
_cell.length_a   1.000
_cell.length_b   1.000
_cell.length_c   1.000
_cell.angle_alpha   90.00
_cell.angle_beta   90.00
_cell.angle_gamma   90.00
#
_symmetry.space_group_name_H-M   'P 1'
#
loop_
_entity.id
_entity.type
_entity.pdbx_description
1 polymer ?
#
loop_
_entity_poly.entity_id
_entity_poly.type
_entity_poly.pdbx_seq_one_letter_code
_entity_poly.pdbx_strand_id
1 'polypeptide(L)'
;MGYLAQDISTYKMLYVEKGVSYTVANLLRITKVRVASHGDNQSYLVSLEESTPNGVLRTFEIDFTEFNASQESVTKTLNSKGYVISSFRFSNHFRDWISEQLQHLINTNQVEYYHKNLGFTTMTDGTKRFLLGDTIYKGKPSIFVDDNFEFKHGTSQDYMNFLKREILPHFETKLAFTIGLASVLSSDLMEYGDIETIVLNFSGQSSTGKTTITQFMASLWGSPKISNFGIVRTFNATTNSLVQTFAGTNGVPIVIDDATSLGVKDLSAFIYNVAAGEDKLRLTPEIQLRESKGSWSGLVTISSETSILEHSTKTGGSIPRLLEFDNIVWTQSANHAKTIKRNIAKTYGHFGPDFVDHYRKMSTKVKHELFDTCEDELDQLISTRDQYTNRITSKLAIIYMTAKLIDEFYQFPEFSSDEIRDYLVEFEDSKVPVRSIEAQALAIIKTFIIRNQHKMAYKANPKQLMELTSNSDFIGYKEYFNDDIVEITVLSKVLSDELMKQNISQWSNILRYLEKQPYVKKYGKNQKASETDNYLHVKAITFRFQRENDEMMRWYYSSTGLNRDEKEEAKKCEATFEDSEAIEEIFKD
;
A
#
# COMPACT_ATOMS: atom_id res chain seq x y z
N MET A 1 -5.41 55.59 14.02
CA MET A 1 -5.40 54.26 13.40
C MET A 1 -6.76 54.05 12.76
N GLY A 2 -6.81 53.68 11.48
CA GLY A 2 -8.09 53.38 10.82
C GLY A 2 -8.50 51.93 11.04
N TYR A 3 -9.81 51.65 10.97
CA TYR A 3 -10.41 50.33 11.18
C TYR A 3 -11.55 50.09 10.19
N LEU A 4 -11.97 48.83 10.03
CA LEU A 4 -13.17 48.51 9.27
C LEU A 4 -14.40 48.48 10.16
N ALA A 5 -15.49 49.04 9.64
CA ALA A 5 -16.82 48.95 10.21
C ALA A 5 -17.79 48.43 9.15
N GLN A 6 -18.83 47.73 9.61
CA GLN A 6 -19.96 47.34 8.78
C GLN A 6 -21.02 48.44 8.81
N ASP A 7 -21.51 48.84 7.64
CA ASP A 7 -22.75 49.62 7.51
C ASP A 7 -23.84 48.71 6.93
N ILE A 8 -24.67 48.21 7.84
CA ILE A 8 -25.76 47.27 7.53
C ILE A 8 -26.85 47.96 6.71
N SER A 9 -27.05 49.27 6.87
CA SER A 9 -28.12 50.01 6.19
C SER A 9 -27.84 50.18 4.69
N THR A 10 -26.57 50.39 4.33
CA THR A 10 -26.14 50.57 2.94
C THR A 10 -25.53 49.30 2.33
N TYR A 11 -25.43 48.23 3.11
CA TYR A 11 -24.78 46.98 2.71
C TYR A 11 -23.33 47.20 2.25
N LYS A 12 -22.54 47.97 3.03
CA LYS A 12 -21.14 48.26 2.73
C LYS A 12 -20.18 47.97 3.89
N MET A 13 -18.95 47.64 3.53
CA MET A 13 -17.80 47.72 4.44
C MET A 13 -17.20 49.13 4.32
N LEU A 14 -17.00 49.79 5.45
CA LEU A 14 -16.45 51.14 5.54
C LEU A 14 -15.08 51.11 6.21
N TYR A 15 -14.09 51.77 5.62
CA TYR A 15 -12.85 52.12 6.32
C TYR A 15 -13.03 53.48 7.00
N VAL A 16 -12.85 53.53 8.31
CA VAL A 16 -13.03 54.73 9.13
C VAL A 16 -11.68 55.20 9.63
N GLU A 17 -11.32 56.44 9.29
CA GLU A 17 -10.10 57.09 9.78
C GLU A 17 -10.36 58.57 10.07
N LYS A 18 -10.02 59.02 11.29
CA LYS A 18 -10.15 60.44 11.72
C LYS A 18 -11.56 61.02 11.50
N GLY A 19 -12.60 60.19 11.67
CA GLY A 19 -14.01 60.60 11.51
C GLY A 19 -14.52 60.61 10.06
N VAL A 20 -13.69 60.22 9.08
CA VAL A 20 -14.11 60.08 7.67
C VAL A 20 -14.25 58.60 7.34
N SER A 21 -15.36 58.24 6.67
CA SER A 21 -15.64 56.87 6.23
C SER A 21 -15.60 56.74 4.71
N TYR A 22 -14.91 55.72 4.22
CA TYR A 22 -14.84 55.39 2.80
C TYR A 22 -15.42 53.99 2.56
N THR A 23 -16.28 53.85 1.55
CA THR A 23 -16.72 52.52 1.11
C THR A 23 -15.55 51.76 0.50
N VAL A 24 -15.27 50.57 1.02
CA VAL A 24 -14.17 49.73 0.53
C VAL A 24 -14.62 48.44 -0.13
N ALA A 25 -15.81 47.93 0.19
CA ALA A 25 -16.39 46.75 -0.43
C ALA A 25 -17.89 46.63 -0.09
N ASN A 26 -18.56 45.63 -0.65
CA ASN A 26 -19.90 45.21 -0.20
C ASN A 26 -19.84 44.63 1.21
N LEU A 27 -20.96 44.69 1.94
CA LEU A 27 -21.08 44.16 3.30
C LEU A 27 -20.64 42.70 3.33
N LEU A 28 -19.68 42.41 4.20
CA LEU A 28 -19.18 41.06 4.45
C LEU A 28 -19.53 40.69 5.89
N ARG A 29 -20.17 39.55 6.09
CA ARG A 29 -20.54 39.02 7.41
C ARG A 29 -19.90 37.67 7.65
N ILE A 30 -19.45 37.42 8.88
CA ILE A 30 -19.11 36.07 9.31
C ILE A 30 -20.41 35.38 9.70
N THR A 31 -20.73 34.27 9.06
CA THR A 31 -21.95 33.49 9.34
C THR A 31 -21.65 32.30 10.23
N LYS A 32 -20.44 31.75 10.14
CA LYS A 32 -20.03 30.55 10.86
C LYS A 32 -18.52 30.49 11.01
N VAL A 33 -18.07 29.98 12.15
CA VAL A 33 -16.66 29.67 12.42
C VAL A 33 -16.58 28.20 12.81
N ARG A 34 -15.76 27.43 12.08
CA ARG A 34 -15.40 26.07 12.43
C ARG A 34 -13.96 26.01 12.89
N VAL A 35 -13.71 25.34 14.00
CA VAL A 35 -12.38 25.11 14.57
C VAL A 35 -11.98 23.66 14.35
N ALA A 36 -10.74 23.41 13.94
CA ALA A 36 -10.25 22.05 13.81
C ALA A 36 -10.31 21.33 15.18
N SER A 37 -10.86 20.12 15.16
CA SER A 37 -10.98 19.29 16.37
C SER A 37 -9.72 18.47 16.67
N HIS A 38 -8.80 18.36 15.70
CA HIS A 38 -7.53 17.66 15.78
C HIS A 38 -6.40 18.44 15.08
N GLY A 39 -5.17 17.94 15.22
CA GLY A 39 -3.95 18.54 14.67
C GLY A 39 -3.25 19.48 15.65
N ASP A 40 -1.94 19.66 15.46
CA ASP A 40 -1.07 20.44 16.36
C ASP A 40 -1.28 21.96 16.21
N ASN A 41 -1.73 22.41 15.04
CA ASN A 41 -2.07 23.80 14.76
C ASN A 41 -3.59 23.99 14.75
N GLN A 42 -4.10 24.93 15.56
CA GLN A 42 -5.49 25.36 15.48
C GLN A 42 -5.74 26.01 14.11
N SER A 43 -6.39 25.27 13.21
CA SER A 43 -6.89 25.80 11.95
C SER A 43 -8.35 26.22 12.09
N TYR A 44 -8.68 27.33 11.42
CA TYR A 44 -10.00 27.95 11.51
C TYR A 44 -10.57 28.11 10.11
N LEU A 45 -11.76 27.57 9.91
CA LEU A 45 -12.55 27.81 8.71
C LEU A 45 -13.59 28.88 9.04
N VAL A 46 -13.56 29.97 8.28
CA VAL A 46 -14.47 31.10 8.47
C VAL A 46 -15.39 31.19 7.26
N SER A 47 -16.68 30.92 7.47
CA SER A 47 -17.70 31.10 6.45
C SER A 47 -18.13 32.56 6.41
N LEU A 48 -18.01 33.15 5.22
CA LEU A 48 -18.27 34.54 4.95
C LEU A 48 -19.43 34.68 3.96
N GLU A 49 -20.27 35.68 4.19
CA GLU A 49 -21.39 36.04 3.34
C GLU A 49 -21.22 37.47 2.84
N GLU A 50 -21.22 37.65 1.53
CA GLU A 50 -21.31 38.96 0.89
C GLU A 50 -22.78 39.28 0.61
N SER A 51 -23.26 40.40 1.12
CA SER A 51 -24.64 40.86 0.92
C SER A 51 -24.70 42.20 0.19
N THR A 52 -25.77 42.38 -0.57
CA THR A 52 -26.14 43.62 -1.25
C THR A 52 -27.58 43.98 -0.92
N PRO A 53 -28.10 45.16 -1.31
CA PRO A 53 -29.52 45.48 -1.14
C PRO A 53 -30.48 44.48 -1.80
N ASN A 54 -30.01 43.71 -2.78
CA ASN A 54 -30.78 42.68 -3.48
C ASN A 54 -30.73 41.30 -2.78
N GLY A 55 -30.08 41.20 -1.61
CA GLY A 55 -29.90 39.96 -0.86
C GLY A 55 -28.46 39.45 -0.85
N VAL A 56 -28.31 38.16 -0.51
CA VAL A 56 -27.02 37.48 -0.46
C VAL A 56 -26.49 37.30 -1.87
N LEU A 57 -25.32 37.86 -2.15
CA LEU A 57 -24.67 37.74 -3.46
C LEU A 57 -23.88 36.43 -3.57
N ARG A 58 -23.16 36.06 -2.51
CA ARG A 58 -22.39 34.82 -2.43
C ARG A 58 -22.06 34.46 -0.99
N THR A 59 -21.81 33.18 -0.78
CA THR A 59 -21.18 32.64 0.43
C THR A 59 -19.89 31.94 0.02
N PHE A 60 -18.86 32.06 0.86
CA PHE A 60 -17.59 31.37 0.64
C PHE A 60 -16.89 31.14 1.97
N GLU A 61 -16.02 30.14 1.99
CA GLU A 61 -15.22 29.81 3.16
C GLU A 61 -13.73 30.10 2.91
N ILE A 62 -13.05 30.54 3.96
CA ILE A 62 -11.61 30.77 3.98
C ILE A 62 -10.95 29.95 5.09
N ASP A 63 -9.75 29.44 4.83
CA ASP A 63 -8.84 28.98 5.87
C ASP A 63 -8.13 30.20 6.45
N PHE A 64 -8.48 30.57 7.69
CA PHE A 64 -7.97 31.79 8.31
C PHE A 64 -6.47 31.70 8.59
N THR A 65 -5.92 30.49 8.79
CA THR A 65 -4.48 30.32 9.04
C THR A 65 -3.69 30.72 7.79
N GLU A 66 -4.12 30.26 6.62
CA GLU A 66 -3.53 30.68 5.34
C GLU A 66 -3.82 32.15 5.03
N PHE A 67 -5.03 32.62 5.35
CA PHE A 67 -5.46 33.99 5.13
C PHE A 67 -4.65 35.00 5.95
N ASN A 68 -4.31 34.67 7.20
CA ASN A 68 -3.60 35.55 8.12
C ASN A 68 -2.10 35.64 7.84
N ALA A 69 -1.55 34.76 7.00
CA ALA A 69 -0.10 34.63 6.77
C ALA A 69 0.56 35.90 6.18
N SER A 70 -0.10 36.59 5.24
CA SER A 70 0.44 37.80 4.63
C SER A 70 -0.65 38.68 4.00
N GLN A 71 -0.33 39.94 3.71
CA GLN A 71 -1.25 40.85 3.00
C GLN A 71 -1.60 40.36 1.59
N GLU A 72 -0.65 39.71 0.92
CA GLU A 72 -0.84 39.10 -0.39
C GLU A 72 -1.80 37.91 -0.31
N SER A 73 -1.64 37.06 0.73
CA SER A 73 -2.54 35.93 1.00
C SER A 73 -3.99 36.40 1.15
N VAL A 74 -4.24 37.45 1.94
CA VAL A 74 -5.58 38.04 2.11
C VAL A 74 -6.21 38.40 0.76
N THR A 75 -5.45 39.16 -0.03
CA THR A 75 -5.95 39.70 -1.31
C THR A 75 -6.22 38.58 -2.30
N LYS A 76 -5.27 37.65 -2.43
CA LYS A 76 -5.38 36.49 -3.31
C LYS A 76 -6.57 35.63 -2.92
N THR A 77 -6.78 35.37 -1.64
CA THR A 77 -7.90 34.57 -1.15
C THR A 77 -9.23 35.25 -1.45
N LEU A 78 -9.43 36.52 -1.09
CA LEU A 78 -10.67 37.24 -1.37
C LEU A 78 -10.98 37.29 -2.88
N ASN A 79 -9.99 37.63 -3.70
CA ASN A 79 -10.15 37.69 -5.16
C ASN A 79 -10.46 36.32 -5.76
N SER A 80 -9.85 35.24 -5.27
CA SER A 80 -10.13 33.87 -5.74
C SER A 80 -11.57 33.43 -5.46
N LYS A 81 -12.20 34.00 -4.43
CA LYS A 81 -13.63 33.81 -4.09
C LYS A 81 -14.54 34.85 -4.77
N GLY A 82 -13.95 35.75 -5.55
CA GLY A 82 -14.62 36.82 -6.28
C GLY A 82 -15.14 37.97 -5.41
N TYR A 83 -14.64 38.11 -4.17
CA TYR A 83 -14.93 39.26 -3.32
C TYR A 83 -13.90 40.36 -3.58
N VAL A 84 -14.37 41.50 -4.10
CA VAL A 84 -13.50 42.59 -4.55
C VAL A 84 -13.41 43.69 -3.49
N ILE A 85 -12.19 43.97 -3.06
CA ILE A 85 -11.86 45.14 -2.23
C ILE A 85 -11.40 46.29 -3.13
N SER A 86 -11.78 47.52 -2.79
CA SER A 86 -11.52 48.71 -3.63
C SER A 86 -10.04 49.04 -3.80
N SER A 87 -9.18 48.59 -2.88
CA SER A 87 -7.73 48.78 -2.96
C SER A 87 -6.98 47.78 -2.08
N PHE A 88 -5.83 47.30 -2.57
CA PHE A 88 -4.90 46.41 -1.85
C PHE A 88 -4.44 46.96 -0.49
N ARG A 89 -4.45 48.29 -0.31
CA ARG A 89 -4.07 48.91 0.97
C ARG A 89 -4.99 48.52 2.14
N PHE A 90 -6.21 48.04 1.84
CA PHE A 90 -7.20 47.68 2.86
C PHE A 90 -7.13 46.22 3.33
N SER A 91 -6.31 45.38 2.70
CA SER A 91 -6.25 43.94 2.98
C SER A 91 -5.93 43.63 4.44
N ASN A 92 -4.97 44.33 5.05
CA ASN A 92 -4.65 44.12 6.47
C ASN A 92 -5.81 44.52 7.39
N HIS A 93 -6.60 45.54 7.05
CA HIS A 93 -7.75 45.91 7.86
C HIS A 93 -8.88 44.87 7.78
N PHE A 94 -9.05 44.18 6.65
CA PHE A 94 -9.94 43.02 6.55
C PHE A 94 -9.46 41.86 7.41
N ARG A 95 -8.14 41.59 7.39
CA ARG A 95 -7.53 40.57 8.25
C ARG A 95 -7.74 40.87 9.72
N ASP A 96 -7.46 42.11 10.14
CA ASP A 96 -7.60 42.52 11.53
C ASP A 96 -9.07 42.47 11.97
N TRP A 97 -10.01 42.94 11.14
CA TRP A 97 -11.44 42.84 11.42
C TRP A 97 -11.92 41.39 11.55
N ILE A 98 -11.56 40.49 10.62
CA ILE A 98 -11.91 39.07 10.74
C ILE A 98 -11.28 38.45 11.98
N SER A 99 -10.04 38.80 12.31
CA SER A 99 -9.34 38.34 13.51
C SER A 99 -10.07 38.72 14.80
N GLU A 100 -10.49 39.98 14.91
CA GLU A 100 -11.26 40.48 16.07
C GLU A 100 -12.60 39.75 16.22
N GLN A 101 -13.34 39.59 15.12
CA GLN A 101 -14.61 38.86 15.15
C GLN A 101 -14.41 37.37 15.48
N LEU A 102 -13.38 36.75 14.92
CA LEU A 102 -13.02 35.36 15.19
C LEU A 102 -12.70 35.16 16.68
N GLN A 103 -11.86 36.01 17.27
CA GLN A 103 -11.53 35.95 18.69
C GLN A 103 -12.76 36.12 19.57
N HIS A 104 -13.66 37.04 19.20
CA HIS A 104 -14.91 37.22 19.94
C HIS A 104 -15.75 35.94 19.96
N LEU A 105 -15.96 35.32 18.79
CA LEU A 105 -16.76 34.09 18.64
C LEU A 105 -16.12 32.89 19.36
N ILE A 106 -14.79 32.79 19.37
CA ILE A 106 -14.08 31.77 20.14
C ILE A 106 -14.30 31.98 21.63
N ASN A 107 -14.13 33.20 22.13
CA ASN A 107 -14.27 33.53 23.55
C ASN A 107 -15.71 33.37 24.06
N THR A 108 -16.71 33.58 23.21
CA THR A 108 -18.13 33.34 23.55
C THR A 108 -18.58 31.90 23.30
N ASN A 109 -17.67 31.01 22.89
CA ASN A 109 -17.96 29.63 22.53
C ASN A 109 -19.06 29.50 21.46
N GLN A 110 -19.07 30.40 20.47
CA GLN A 110 -19.98 30.41 19.32
C GLN A 110 -19.30 29.85 18.07
N VAL A 111 -18.62 28.71 18.25
CA VAL A 111 -17.93 27.98 17.17
C VAL A 111 -18.46 26.56 17.04
N GLU A 112 -18.34 26.00 15.84
CA GLU A 112 -18.51 24.58 15.55
C GLU A 112 -17.14 23.92 15.38
N TYR A 113 -17.11 22.58 15.35
CA TYR A 113 -15.88 21.85 15.08
C TYR A 113 -15.89 21.21 13.70
N TYR A 114 -14.70 20.95 13.16
CA TYR A 114 -14.55 20.11 11.97
C TYR A 114 -13.34 19.18 12.10
N HIS A 115 -13.28 18.17 11.24
CA HIS A 115 -12.12 17.29 11.11
C HIS A 115 -11.86 16.94 9.65
N LYS A 116 -10.58 16.77 9.32
CA LYS A 116 -10.09 16.29 8.02
C LYS A 116 -9.71 14.79 8.04
N ASN A 117 -9.14 14.33 9.15
CA ASN A 117 -8.72 12.94 9.34
C ASN A 117 -9.88 11.97 9.57
N LEU A 118 -9.69 10.73 9.14
CA LEU A 118 -10.57 9.58 9.33
C LEU A 118 -9.90 8.50 10.19
N GLY A 119 -10.71 7.79 10.95
CA GLY A 119 -10.32 6.75 11.88
C GLY A 119 -9.63 7.29 13.15
N PHE A 120 -8.64 6.58 13.69
CA PHE A 120 -7.96 6.95 14.93
C PHE A 120 -7.22 8.27 14.78
N THR A 121 -7.54 9.20 15.67
CA THR A 121 -6.96 10.55 15.68
C THR A 121 -6.84 11.03 17.11
N THR A 122 -5.72 11.68 17.41
CA THR A 122 -5.53 12.42 18.66
C THR A 122 -6.19 13.78 18.52
N MET A 123 -7.20 14.03 19.35
CA MET A 123 -7.92 15.30 19.41
C MET A 123 -7.07 16.37 20.07
N THR A 124 -7.45 17.64 19.91
CA THR A 124 -6.75 18.79 20.51
C THR A 124 -6.70 18.79 22.05
N ASP A 125 -7.54 18.00 22.72
CA ASP A 125 -7.50 17.79 24.18
C ASP A 125 -6.64 16.59 24.61
N GLY A 126 -5.94 15.96 23.67
CA GLY A 126 -5.10 14.78 23.89
C GLY A 126 -5.87 13.45 23.90
N THR A 127 -7.21 13.46 23.77
CA THR A 127 -7.99 12.22 23.73
C THR A 127 -7.83 11.53 22.37
N LYS A 128 -7.62 10.20 22.37
CA LYS A 128 -7.68 9.39 21.14
C LYS A 128 -9.14 9.05 20.82
N ARG A 129 -9.57 9.33 19.60
CA ARG A 129 -10.94 9.02 19.11
C ARG A 129 -10.89 8.39 17.73
N PHE A 130 -11.91 7.60 17.42
CA PHE A 130 -12.16 7.14 16.06
C PHE A 130 -13.15 8.11 15.39
N LEU A 131 -12.74 8.79 14.32
CA LEU A 131 -13.54 9.76 13.58
C LEU A 131 -14.05 9.13 12.27
N LEU A 132 -15.36 9.13 12.06
CA LEU A 132 -15.95 8.66 10.81
C LEU A 132 -17.24 9.44 10.54
N GLY A 133 -17.22 10.31 9.53
CA GLY A 133 -18.28 11.28 9.30
C GLY A 133 -18.52 12.18 10.51
N ASP A 134 -19.71 12.76 10.59
CA ASP A 134 -20.04 13.69 11.66
C ASP A 134 -20.05 13.03 13.03
N THR A 135 -19.37 13.67 13.99
CA THR A 135 -19.22 13.16 15.35
C THR A 135 -19.49 14.23 16.40
N ILE A 136 -19.43 13.89 17.69
CA ILE A 136 -19.56 14.83 18.81
C ILE A 136 -18.21 15.05 19.48
N TYR A 137 -17.75 16.30 19.53
CA TYR A 137 -16.55 16.73 20.25
C TYR A 137 -16.89 17.89 21.19
N LYS A 138 -16.50 17.77 22.47
CA LYS A 138 -16.81 18.75 23.53
C LYS A 138 -18.29 19.17 23.59
N GLY A 139 -19.20 18.20 23.38
CA GLY A 139 -20.65 18.43 23.40
C GLY A 139 -21.21 19.14 22.17
N LYS A 140 -20.40 19.35 21.13
CA LYS A 140 -20.81 19.98 19.85
C LYS A 140 -20.51 19.07 18.66
N PRO A 141 -21.20 19.23 17.53
CA PRO A 141 -20.85 18.56 16.29
C PRO A 141 -19.44 18.89 15.83
N SER A 142 -18.70 17.87 15.40
CA SER A 142 -17.49 17.97 14.58
C SER A 142 -17.80 17.39 13.21
N ILE A 143 -17.86 18.25 12.20
CA ILE A 143 -18.31 17.91 10.84
C ILE A 143 -17.11 17.49 9.99
N PHE A 144 -17.27 16.47 9.15
CA PHE A 144 -16.22 16.11 8.19
C PHE A 144 -16.04 17.21 7.14
N VAL A 145 -14.80 17.52 6.75
CA VAL A 145 -14.51 18.70 5.91
C VAL A 145 -15.11 18.64 4.50
N ASP A 146 -15.35 17.44 3.94
CA ASP A 146 -15.97 17.28 2.63
C ASP A 146 -17.47 17.03 2.77
N ASP A 147 -18.25 18.09 2.60
CA ASP A 147 -19.72 18.06 2.65
C ASP A 147 -20.33 17.16 1.54
N ASN A 148 -19.57 16.77 0.52
CA ASN A 148 -20.06 15.90 -0.57
C ASN A 148 -19.83 14.41 -0.30
N PHE A 149 -19.08 14.05 0.74
CA PHE A 149 -18.83 12.65 1.05
C PHE A 149 -19.91 12.09 1.98
N GLU A 150 -20.69 11.13 1.47
CA GLU A 150 -21.73 10.46 2.25
C GLU A 150 -21.14 9.25 2.99
N PHE A 151 -21.17 9.29 4.31
CA PHE A 151 -20.70 8.17 5.15
C PHE A 151 -21.76 7.10 5.39
N LYS A 152 -23.05 7.42 5.34
CA LYS A 152 -24.13 6.45 5.59
C LYS A 152 -25.27 6.66 4.61
N HIS A 153 -25.72 5.59 3.99
CA HIS A 153 -26.89 5.59 3.12
C HIS A 153 -27.71 4.32 3.33
N GLY A 154 -29.05 4.39 3.22
CA GLY A 154 -29.94 3.27 3.52
C GLY A 154 -30.01 2.91 5.01
N THR A 155 -30.43 1.69 5.34
CA THR A 155 -30.60 1.23 6.72
C THR A 155 -29.60 0.13 7.11
N SER A 156 -29.27 0.04 8.40
CA SER A 156 -28.43 -1.03 8.95
C SER A 156 -29.07 -2.41 8.79
N GLN A 157 -30.40 -2.51 8.89
CA GLN A 157 -31.14 -3.76 8.68
C GLN A 157 -31.01 -4.26 7.24
N ASP A 158 -31.14 -3.37 6.25
CA ASP A 158 -30.96 -3.73 4.84
C ASP A 158 -29.53 -4.17 4.55
N TYR A 159 -28.55 -3.49 5.16
CA TYR A 159 -27.14 -3.86 5.04
C TYR A 159 -26.87 -5.24 5.62
N MET A 160 -27.39 -5.52 6.81
CA MET A 160 -27.27 -6.83 7.46
C MET A 160 -27.93 -7.94 6.65
N ASN A 161 -29.11 -7.68 6.07
CA ASN A 161 -29.79 -8.63 5.19
C ASN A 161 -28.96 -8.91 3.93
N PHE A 162 -28.32 -7.88 3.37
CA PHE A 162 -27.38 -8.02 2.26
C PHE A 162 -26.18 -8.89 2.63
N LEU A 163 -25.53 -8.65 3.78
CA LEU A 163 -24.39 -9.45 4.23
C LEU A 163 -24.76 -10.92 4.36
N LYS A 164 -25.87 -11.23 5.04
CA LYS A 164 -26.34 -12.61 5.24
C LYS A 164 -26.65 -13.34 3.93
N ARG A 165 -27.18 -12.63 2.93
CA ARG A 165 -27.63 -13.25 1.67
C ARG A 165 -26.54 -13.39 0.62
N GLU A 166 -25.63 -12.42 0.52
CA GLU A 166 -24.67 -12.34 -0.59
C GLU A 166 -23.20 -12.49 -0.15
N ILE A 167 -22.86 -12.19 1.12
CA ILE A 167 -21.46 -12.14 1.57
C ILE A 167 -21.09 -13.34 2.42
N LEU A 168 -21.85 -13.62 3.49
CA LEU A 168 -21.54 -14.71 4.42
C LEU A 168 -21.61 -16.13 3.80
N PRO A 169 -22.43 -16.41 2.76
CA PRO A 169 -22.49 -17.75 2.17
C PRO A 169 -21.27 -18.21 1.38
N HIS A 170 -20.33 -17.31 1.04
CA HIS A 170 -19.18 -17.64 0.20
C HIS A 170 -17.86 -17.27 0.89
N PHE A 171 -16.86 -18.15 0.81
CA PHE A 171 -15.58 -17.98 1.49
C PHE A 171 -14.85 -16.72 1.04
N GLU A 172 -14.78 -16.46 -0.27
CA GLU A 172 -14.01 -15.35 -0.83
C GLU A 172 -14.58 -13.99 -0.39
N THR A 173 -15.91 -13.90 -0.30
CA THR A 173 -16.58 -12.68 0.18
C THR A 173 -16.50 -12.55 1.70
N LYS A 174 -16.47 -13.65 2.48
CA LYS A 174 -16.15 -13.64 3.92
C LYS A 174 -14.72 -13.18 4.18
N LEU A 175 -13.76 -13.64 3.39
CA LEU A 175 -12.37 -13.21 3.46
C LEU A 175 -12.26 -11.70 3.23
N ALA A 176 -12.88 -11.19 2.16
CA ALA A 176 -12.85 -9.75 1.89
C ALA A 176 -13.60 -8.92 2.94
N PHE A 177 -14.68 -9.44 3.51
CA PHE A 177 -15.38 -8.82 4.63
C PHE A 177 -14.47 -8.67 5.85
N THR A 178 -13.74 -9.73 6.19
CA THR A 178 -12.74 -9.75 7.26
C THR A 178 -11.63 -8.75 7.00
N ILE A 179 -11.02 -8.80 5.81
CA ILE A 179 -9.96 -7.88 5.40
C ILE A 179 -10.44 -6.43 5.47
N GLY A 180 -11.66 -6.14 5.00
CA GLY A 180 -12.23 -4.78 5.02
C GLY A 180 -12.39 -4.18 6.41
N LEU A 181 -12.51 -5.00 7.46
CA LEU A 181 -12.58 -4.57 8.87
C LEU A 181 -11.21 -4.54 9.55
N ALA A 182 -10.24 -5.32 9.05
CA ALA A 182 -8.90 -5.43 9.62
C ALA A 182 -8.11 -4.11 9.64
N SER A 183 -8.53 -3.11 8.85
CA SER A 183 -7.94 -1.78 8.87
C SER A 183 -7.92 -1.15 10.26
N VAL A 184 -8.99 -1.33 11.05
CA VAL A 184 -9.11 -0.79 12.41
C VAL A 184 -8.03 -1.36 13.32
N LEU A 185 -7.94 -2.69 13.36
CA LEU A 185 -7.01 -3.40 14.23
C LEU A 185 -5.57 -3.10 13.82
N SER A 186 -5.29 -3.12 12.52
CA SER A 186 -3.96 -2.78 11.98
C SER A 186 -3.51 -1.38 12.41
N SER A 187 -4.41 -0.39 12.42
CA SER A 187 -4.10 0.98 12.86
C SER A 187 -3.95 1.10 14.38
N ASP A 188 -4.80 0.44 15.17
CA ASP A 188 -4.77 0.51 16.64
C ASP A 188 -3.57 -0.25 17.24
N LEU A 189 -3.18 -1.38 16.63
CA LEU A 189 -2.11 -2.26 17.09
C LEU A 189 -0.76 -2.02 16.37
N MET A 190 -0.70 -1.04 15.48
CA MET A 190 0.47 -0.69 14.66
C MET A 190 1.76 -0.62 15.49
N GLU A 191 1.74 0.12 16.60
CA GLU A 191 2.89 0.30 17.49
C GLU A 191 3.19 -0.93 18.35
N TYR A 192 2.17 -1.72 18.71
CA TYR A 192 2.34 -2.88 19.59
C TYR A 192 2.96 -4.07 18.85
N GLY A 193 2.42 -4.39 17.67
CA GLY A 193 2.91 -5.52 16.86
C GLY A 193 4.06 -5.19 15.92
N ASP A 194 4.60 -3.96 15.95
CA ASP A 194 5.55 -3.44 14.95
C ASP A 194 5.04 -3.65 13.50
N ILE A 195 3.74 -3.44 13.33
CA ILE A 195 3.04 -3.66 12.07
C ILE A 195 3.03 -2.35 11.31
N GLU A 196 3.81 -2.27 10.23
CA GLU A 196 3.65 -1.21 9.22
C GLU A 196 2.24 -1.25 8.59
N THR A 197 1.85 -0.20 7.85
CA THR A 197 0.59 -0.22 7.08
C THR A 197 0.53 -1.47 6.21
N ILE A 198 -0.54 -2.25 6.38
CA ILE A 198 -0.71 -3.50 5.64
C ILE A 198 -1.10 -3.14 4.21
N VAL A 199 -0.24 -3.49 3.26
CA VAL A 199 -0.50 -3.32 1.83
C VAL A 199 -0.89 -4.66 1.24
N LEU A 200 -2.06 -4.70 0.61
CA LEU A 200 -2.60 -5.88 -0.05
C LEU A 200 -2.68 -5.65 -1.56
N ASN A 201 -2.43 -6.69 -2.34
CA ASN A 201 -2.79 -6.72 -3.75
C ASN A 201 -3.75 -7.87 -4.03
N PHE A 202 -4.85 -7.57 -4.70
CA PHE A 202 -5.74 -8.55 -5.30
C PHE A 202 -5.39 -8.64 -6.79
N SER A 203 -4.62 -9.66 -7.18
CA SER A 203 -4.19 -9.88 -8.56
C SER A 203 -4.92 -11.04 -9.23
N GLY A 204 -4.95 -11.03 -10.56
CA GLY A 204 -5.50 -12.12 -11.37
C GLY A 204 -6.36 -11.61 -12.52
N GLN A 205 -6.90 -12.53 -13.31
CA GLN A 205 -7.61 -12.21 -14.56
C GLN A 205 -8.75 -11.20 -14.41
N SER A 206 -9.04 -10.45 -15.46
CA SER A 206 -10.20 -9.58 -15.49
C SER A 206 -11.50 -10.36 -15.25
N SER A 207 -12.54 -9.67 -14.79
CA SER A 207 -13.87 -10.25 -14.53
C SER A 207 -13.98 -11.30 -13.40
N THR A 208 -12.99 -11.43 -12.52
CA THR A 208 -13.07 -12.29 -11.32
C THR A 208 -13.79 -11.66 -10.11
N GLY A 209 -14.26 -10.41 -10.23
CA GLY A 209 -15.00 -9.73 -9.16
C GLY A 209 -14.19 -8.80 -8.26
N LYS A 210 -12.89 -8.60 -8.52
CA LYS A 210 -11.99 -7.72 -7.74
C LYS A 210 -12.56 -6.32 -7.48
N THR A 211 -12.90 -5.55 -8.51
CA THR A 211 -13.49 -4.21 -8.35
C THR A 211 -14.79 -4.25 -7.54
N THR A 212 -15.59 -5.32 -7.68
CA THR A 212 -16.82 -5.45 -6.90
C THR A 212 -16.52 -5.63 -5.41
N ILE A 213 -15.54 -6.46 -5.08
CA ILE A 213 -15.23 -6.76 -3.69
C ILE A 213 -14.49 -5.63 -2.98
N THR A 214 -13.63 -4.91 -3.71
CA THR A 214 -12.96 -3.72 -3.19
C THR A 214 -13.95 -2.57 -2.94
N GLN A 215 -14.96 -2.41 -3.80
CA GLN A 215 -16.10 -1.53 -3.53
C GLN A 215 -16.94 -2.00 -2.33
N PHE A 216 -17.14 -3.30 -2.17
CA PHE A 216 -17.81 -3.85 -0.99
C PHE A 216 -17.05 -3.54 0.30
N MET A 217 -15.72 -3.74 0.34
CA MET A 217 -14.89 -3.38 1.49
C MET A 217 -15.07 -1.90 1.87
N ALA A 218 -15.08 -1.00 0.89
CA ALA A 218 -15.34 0.42 1.13
C ALA A 218 -16.75 0.69 1.67
N SER A 219 -17.75 -0.06 1.20
CA SER A 219 -19.14 0.07 1.63
C SER A 219 -19.37 -0.25 3.11
N LEU A 220 -18.42 -0.93 3.78
CA LEU A 220 -18.48 -1.13 5.23
C LEU A 220 -18.36 0.21 5.98
N TRP A 221 -17.67 1.19 5.38
CA TRP A 221 -17.22 2.42 6.02
C TRP A 221 -17.90 3.69 5.50
N GLY A 222 -18.29 3.71 4.23
CA GLY A 222 -18.89 4.88 3.58
C GLY A 222 -19.21 4.63 2.12
N SER A 223 -19.41 5.71 1.35
CA SER A 223 -19.74 5.59 -0.07
C SER A 223 -18.71 4.76 -0.84
N PRO A 224 -19.12 3.67 -1.55
CA PRO A 224 -18.22 2.84 -2.36
C PRO A 224 -17.96 3.43 -3.75
N LYS A 225 -18.33 4.70 -3.97
CA LYS A 225 -18.14 5.39 -5.24
C LYS A 225 -16.66 5.63 -5.48
N ILE A 226 -16.22 5.28 -6.68
CA ILE A 226 -14.84 5.49 -7.12
C ILE A 226 -14.59 6.99 -7.31
N SER A 227 -13.64 7.54 -6.54
CA SER A 227 -13.19 8.92 -6.58
C SER A 227 -11.82 9.02 -5.93
N ASN A 228 -10.89 9.83 -6.47
CA ASN A 228 -9.57 10.03 -5.85
C ASN A 228 -9.61 10.75 -4.49
N PHE A 229 -10.79 11.24 -4.08
CA PHE A 229 -11.08 11.81 -2.77
C PHE A 229 -12.01 10.93 -1.92
N GLY A 230 -12.40 9.75 -2.41
CA GLY A 230 -13.21 8.78 -1.67
C GLY A 230 -12.38 7.68 -1.02
N ILE A 231 -13.08 6.65 -0.50
CA ILE A 231 -12.47 5.43 0.04
C ILE A 231 -11.88 4.58 -1.09
N VAL A 232 -12.59 4.47 -2.22
CA VAL A 232 -12.14 3.79 -3.43
C VAL A 232 -11.59 4.80 -4.42
N ARG A 233 -10.32 4.64 -4.79
CA ARG A 233 -9.52 5.57 -5.62
C ARG A 233 -9.04 4.85 -6.87
N THR A 234 -8.51 5.59 -7.83
CA THR A 234 -7.87 5.01 -9.02
C THR A 234 -6.48 5.59 -9.23
N PHE A 235 -5.70 4.95 -10.12
CA PHE A 235 -4.40 5.46 -10.54
C PHE A 235 -4.44 6.58 -11.59
N ASN A 236 -5.55 7.31 -11.71
CA ASN A 236 -5.67 8.48 -12.59
C ASN A 236 -4.89 9.72 -12.11
N ALA A 237 -3.85 9.53 -11.29
CA ALA A 237 -2.99 10.57 -10.73
C ALA A 237 -1.55 10.08 -10.64
N THR A 238 -0.60 11.00 -10.44
CA THR A 238 0.79 10.58 -10.14
C THR A 238 0.83 9.83 -8.81
N THR A 239 1.74 8.86 -8.67
CA THR A 239 1.89 8.08 -7.41
C THR A 239 2.06 8.99 -6.19
N ASN A 240 2.85 10.07 -6.31
CA ASN A 240 3.01 11.04 -5.25
C ASN A 240 1.72 11.80 -4.91
N SER A 241 0.95 12.22 -5.91
CA SER A 241 -0.34 12.88 -5.69
C SER A 241 -1.34 11.94 -5.03
N LEU A 242 -1.32 10.66 -5.39
CA LEU A 242 -2.17 9.63 -4.79
C LEU A 242 -1.78 9.36 -3.33
N VAL A 243 -0.49 9.24 -3.01
CA VAL A 243 -0.05 9.08 -1.61
C VAL A 243 -0.48 10.26 -0.75
N GLN A 244 -0.46 11.48 -1.28
CA GLN A 244 -0.94 12.66 -0.54
C GLN A 244 -2.42 12.60 -0.15
N THR A 245 -3.24 11.81 -0.85
CA THR A 245 -4.64 11.64 -0.45
C THR A 245 -4.79 10.63 0.69
N PHE A 246 -3.77 9.81 1.02
CA PHE A 246 -3.82 8.85 2.14
C PHE A 246 -3.71 9.55 3.50
N ALA A 247 -2.96 10.65 3.55
CA ALA A 247 -2.68 11.39 4.77
C ALA A 247 -3.95 11.68 5.58
N GLY A 248 -3.88 11.40 6.89
CA GLY A 248 -5.00 11.56 7.80
C GLY A 248 -5.99 10.40 7.80
N THR A 249 -5.73 9.28 7.12
CA THR A 249 -6.61 8.10 7.12
C THR A 249 -5.96 6.98 7.95
N ASN A 250 -6.48 6.74 9.15
CA ASN A 250 -5.88 5.84 10.15
C ASN A 250 -6.92 4.84 10.66
N GLY A 251 -7.03 3.67 10.03
CA GLY A 251 -7.98 2.62 10.45
C GLY A 251 -9.26 2.50 9.64
N VAL A 252 -9.47 3.39 8.65
CA VAL A 252 -10.41 3.19 7.53
C VAL A 252 -9.59 2.66 6.34
N PRO A 253 -10.04 1.64 5.59
CA PRO A 253 -9.27 1.09 4.50
C PRO A 253 -9.14 2.10 3.37
N ILE A 254 -7.99 2.11 2.72
CA ILE A 254 -7.76 2.87 1.49
C ILE A 254 -7.76 1.86 0.35
N VAL A 255 -8.63 2.07 -0.62
CA VAL A 255 -8.76 1.15 -1.76
C VAL A 255 -8.29 1.84 -3.03
N ILE A 256 -7.46 1.16 -3.80
CA ILE A 256 -6.95 1.63 -5.09
C ILE A 256 -7.36 0.61 -6.14
N ASP A 257 -8.38 0.95 -6.91
CA ASP A 257 -8.89 0.10 -7.97
C ASP A 257 -8.10 0.32 -9.27
N ASP A 258 -7.77 -0.79 -9.92
CA ASP A 258 -7.15 -0.90 -11.23
C ASP A 258 -5.77 -0.23 -11.36
N ALA A 259 -4.77 -0.89 -10.77
CA ALA A 259 -3.36 -0.56 -10.92
C ALA A 259 -2.79 -0.79 -12.32
N THR A 260 -3.44 -1.63 -13.12
CA THR A 260 -3.00 -2.00 -14.48
C THR A 260 -2.98 -0.79 -15.40
N SER A 261 -3.87 0.19 -15.15
CA SER A 261 -3.96 1.46 -15.86
C SER A 261 -2.68 2.31 -15.85
N LEU A 262 -1.73 2.08 -14.93
CA LEU A 262 -0.46 2.81 -14.88
C LEU A 262 0.51 2.52 -16.04
N GLY A 263 0.24 1.46 -16.81
CA GLY A 263 1.21 0.85 -17.73
C GLY A 263 2.35 0.18 -16.95
N VAL A 264 3.09 -0.73 -17.59
CA VAL A 264 4.19 -1.51 -16.99
C VAL A 264 5.23 -0.57 -16.34
N LYS A 265 5.04 -0.25 -15.06
CA LYS A 265 5.89 0.63 -14.25
C LYS A 265 6.18 -0.07 -12.94
N ASP A 266 7.45 -0.01 -12.53
CA ASP A 266 7.89 -0.50 -11.23
C ASP A 266 7.18 0.26 -10.09
N LEU A 267 6.37 -0.46 -9.30
CA LEU A 267 5.65 0.07 -8.15
C LEU A 267 6.39 -0.13 -6.82
N SER A 268 7.62 -0.66 -6.82
CA SER A 268 8.37 -0.95 -5.58
C SER A 268 8.47 0.26 -4.65
N ALA A 269 8.85 1.41 -5.23
CA ALA A 269 8.99 2.66 -4.47
C ALA A 269 7.64 3.18 -3.95
N PHE A 270 6.54 2.89 -4.66
CA PHE A 270 5.19 3.20 -4.21
C PHE A 270 4.81 2.30 -3.03
N ILE A 271 4.94 0.98 -3.16
CA ILE A 271 4.64 0.02 -2.07
C ILE A 271 5.44 0.35 -0.81
N TYR A 272 6.74 0.65 -0.95
CA TYR A 272 7.57 1.01 0.20
C TYR A 272 7.06 2.27 0.91
N ASN A 273 6.69 3.30 0.13
CA ASN A 273 6.16 4.54 0.67
C ASN A 273 4.82 4.31 1.37
N VAL A 274 3.92 3.54 0.75
CA VAL A 274 2.60 3.23 1.29
C VAL A 274 2.69 2.42 2.58
N ALA A 275 3.55 1.40 2.63
CA ALA A 275 3.75 0.59 3.82
C ALA A 275 4.31 1.41 5.00
N ALA A 276 5.21 2.35 4.72
CA ALA A 276 5.81 3.20 5.75
C ALA A 276 4.82 4.12 6.47
N GLY A 277 3.66 4.42 5.87
CA GLY A 277 2.60 5.18 6.55
C GLY A 277 2.84 6.69 6.66
N GLU A 278 3.89 7.23 6.03
CA GLU A 278 4.29 8.64 6.18
C GLU A 278 4.64 9.29 4.83
N ASP A 279 4.25 10.56 4.64
CA ASP A 279 4.68 11.33 3.47
C ASP A 279 6.18 11.66 3.56
N LYS A 280 6.86 11.69 2.42
CA LYS A 280 8.27 12.09 2.37
C LYS A 280 8.39 13.55 2.78
N LEU A 281 9.24 13.82 3.76
CA LEU A 281 9.60 15.19 4.14
C LEU A 281 10.13 15.96 2.92
N ARG A 282 9.66 17.20 2.77
CA ARG A 282 10.10 18.12 1.71
C ARG A 282 10.49 19.45 2.31
N LEU A 283 11.45 20.12 1.70
CA LEU A 283 11.70 21.53 1.99
C LEU A 283 10.74 22.40 1.18
N THR A 284 10.34 23.53 1.74
CA THR A 284 9.74 24.65 1.01
C THR A 284 10.80 25.35 0.16
N PRO A 285 10.43 26.19 -0.82
CA PRO A 285 11.38 27.03 -1.56
C PRO A 285 12.26 27.91 -0.66
N GLU A 286 11.78 28.22 0.55
CA GLU A 286 12.47 28.99 1.59
C GLU A 286 13.38 28.12 2.48
N ILE A 287 13.64 26.86 2.10
CA ILE A 287 14.51 25.91 2.82
C ILE A 287 13.99 25.62 4.25
N GLN A 288 12.67 25.66 4.45
CA GLN A 288 12.03 25.21 5.68
C GLN A 288 11.43 23.83 5.48
N LEU A 289 11.36 23.00 6.52
CA LEU A 289 10.60 21.74 6.43
C LEU A 289 9.14 22.08 6.17
N ARG A 290 8.60 21.58 5.06
CA ARG A 290 7.18 21.63 4.76
C ARG A 290 6.46 20.77 5.79
N GLU A 291 5.42 21.31 6.43
CA GLU A 291 4.59 20.54 7.34
C GLU A 291 4.08 19.27 6.64
N SER A 292 4.31 18.11 7.28
CA SER A 292 3.76 16.85 6.82
C SER A 292 2.24 16.96 6.79
N LYS A 293 1.60 16.45 5.73
CA LYS A 293 0.13 16.42 5.63
C LYS A 293 -0.50 15.41 6.61
N GLY A 294 0.31 14.69 7.37
CA GLY A 294 -0.10 13.64 8.31
C GLY A 294 0.36 12.25 7.86
N SER A 295 0.31 11.30 8.78
CA SER A 295 0.51 9.88 8.52
C SER A 295 -0.81 9.19 8.14
N TRP A 296 -0.68 7.97 7.65
CA TRP A 296 -1.77 7.02 7.46
C TRP A 296 -1.38 5.66 8.04
N SER A 297 -2.38 4.88 8.41
CA SER A 297 -2.19 3.56 9.02
C SER A 297 -3.42 2.69 8.82
N GLY A 298 -3.26 1.39 8.97
CA GLY A 298 -4.32 0.41 8.77
C GLY A 298 -4.08 -0.42 7.51
N LEU A 299 -4.96 -0.29 6.53
CA LEU A 299 -4.99 -1.15 5.34
C LEU A 299 -5.02 -0.34 4.05
N VAL A 300 -4.16 -0.71 3.10
CA VAL A 300 -4.22 -0.25 1.71
C VAL A 300 -4.40 -1.45 0.79
N THR A 301 -5.53 -1.52 0.08
CA THR A 301 -5.84 -2.61 -0.85
C THR A 301 -5.75 -2.13 -2.28
N ILE A 302 -4.99 -2.84 -3.10
CA ILE A 302 -4.79 -2.57 -4.51
C ILE A 302 -5.45 -3.69 -5.31
N SER A 303 -6.07 -3.39 -6.45
CA SER A 303 -6.47 -4.41 -7.43
C SER A 303 -5.65 -4.29 -8.72
N SER A 304 -5.22 -5.42 -9.28
CA SER A 304 -4.43 -5.48 -10.51
C SER A 304 -4.78 -6.69 -11.38
N GLU A 305 -4.45 -6.65 -12.67
CA GLU A 305 -4.60 -7.82 -13.57
C GLU A 305 -3.43 -8.80 -13.44
N THR A 306 -2.21 -8.28 -13.27
CA THR A 306 -0.98 -9.07 -13.08
C THR A 306 -0.39 -8.82 -11.70
N SER A 307 0.55 -9.67 -11.27
CA SER A 307 1.19 -9.48 -9.98
C SER A 307 1.98 -8.16 -9.95
N ILE A 308 1.85 -7.41 -8.85
CA ILE A 308 2.67 -6.21 -8.65
C ILE A 308 4.13 -6.59 -8.39
N LEU A 309 4.37 -7.73 -7.72
CA LEU A 309 5.71 -8.21 -7.43
C LEU A 309 6.48 -8.63 -8.69
N GLU A 310 5.81 -9.18 -9.71
CA GLU A 310 6.43 -9.55 -10.99
C GLU A 310 7.06 -8.35 -11.72
N HIS A 311 6.39 -7.20 -11.68
CA HIS A 311 6.85 -5.98 -12.35
C HIS A 311 7.68 -5.07 -11.44
N SER A 312 7.85 -5.45 -10.17
CA SER A 312 8.62 -4.72 -9.18
C SER A 312 10.12 -5.06 -9.29
N THR A 313 11.00 -4.09 -9.03
CA THR A 313 12.41 -4.42 -8.78
C THR A 313 12.46 -5.31 -7.54
N LYS A 314 12.80 -6.59 -7.73
CA LYS A 314 12.85 -7.57 -6.64
C LYS A 314 13.98 -7.19 -5.69
N THR A 315 13.62 -6.46 -4.64
CA THR A 315 14.50 -6.14 -3.53
C THR A 315 13.97 -6.83 -2.30
N GLY A 316 14.84 -7.43 -1.47
CA GLY A 316 14.39 -8.18 -0.28
C GLY A 316 13.51 -7.36 0.68
N GLY A 317 13.57 -6.03 0.63
CA GLY A 317 12.74 -5.15 1.46
C GLY A 317 11.30 -4.94 0.99
N SER A 318 10.96 -5.13 -0.29
CA SER A 318 9.59 -4.89 -0.80
C SER A 318 8.65 -6.08 -0.56
N ILE A 319 9.21 -7.29 -0.55
CA ILE A 319 8.48 -8.55 -0.43
C ILE A 319 7.62 -8.64 0.84
N PRO A 320 8.16 -8.46 2.07
CA PRO A 320 7.34 -8.58 3.28
C PRO A 320 6.32 -7.44 3.45
N ARG A 321 6.36 -6.42 2.59
CA ARG A 321 5.49 -5.23 2.67
C ARG A 321 4.18 -5.40 1.92
N LEU A 322 4.13 -6.29 0.93
CA LEU A 322 2.95 -6.55 0.12
C LEU A 322 2.47 -7.99 0.33
N LEU A 323 1.24 -8.15 0.79
CA LEU A 323 0.56 -9.45 0.77
C LEU A 323 -0.24 -9.55 -0.53
N GLU A 324 0.11 -10.52 -1.36
CA GLU A 324 -0.48 -10.67 -2.69
C GLU A 324 -1.42 -11.87 -2.73
N PHE A 325 -2.74 -11.59 -2.74
CA PHE A 325 -3.81 -12.55 -2.95
C PHE A 325 -4.07 -12.67 -4.45
N ASP A 326 -3.45 -13.67 -5.06
CA ASP A 326 -3.51 -13.96 -6.48
C ASP A 326 -4.58 -15.00 -6.83
N ASN A 327 -5.18 -14.83 -8.00
CA ASN A 327 -6.06 -15.82 -8.63
C ASN A 327 -7.34 -16.20 -7.86
N ILE A 328 -7.75 -15.40 -6.87
CA ILE A 328 -9.04 -15.56 -6.19
C ILE A 328 -10.19 -15.11 -7.11
N VAL A 329 -11.19 -15.97 -7.27
CA VAL A 329 -12.47 -15.63 -7.91
C VAL A 329 -13.44 -15.09 -6.84
N TRP A 330 -13.34 -13.78 -6.58
CA TRP A 330 -14.07 -13.09 -5.51
C TRP A 330 -15.60 -13.15 -5.61
N THR A 331 -16.16 -13.38 -6.80
CA THR A 331 -17.61 -13.45 -7.00
C THR A 331 -18.00 -14.68 -7.78
N GLN A 332 -18.93 -15.46 -7.23
CA GLN A 332 -19.48 -16.69 -7.81
C GLN A 332 -20.01 -16.59 -9.25
N SER A 333 -20.45 -15.42 -9.69
CA SER A 333 -20.87 -15.18 -11.07
C SER A 333 -20.94 -13.68 -11.40
N ALA A 334 -21.05 -13.35 -12.68
CA ALA A 334 -21.35 -11.98 -13.11
C ALA A 334 -22.67 -11.43 -12.53
N ASN A 335 -23.66 -12.29 -12.28
CA ASN A 335 -24.91 -11.88 -11.63
C ASN A 335 -24.71 -11.61 -10.14
N HIS A 336 -23.91 -12.43 -9.46
CA HIS A 336 -23.55 -12.20 -8.06
C HIS A 336 -22.81 -10.86 -7.91
N ALA A 337 -21.82 -10.59 -8.78
CA ALA A 337 -21.12 -9.30 -8.80
C ALA A 337 -22.06 -8.10 -8.99
N LYS A 338 -22.98 -8.18 -9.96
CA LYS A 338 -24.00 -7.14 -10.19
C LYS A 338 -24.91 -6.96 -8.97
N THR A 339 -25.25 -8.04 -8.28
CA THR A 339 -26.10 -8.02 -7.09
C THR A 339 -25.41 -7.34 -5.93
N ILE A 340 -24.14 -7.67 -5.66
CA ILE A 340 -23.33 -6.94 -4.67
C ILE A 340 -23.30 -5.44 -5.00
N LYS A 341 -22.92 -5.06 -6.23
CA LYS A 341 -22.86 -3.64 -6.64
C LYS A 341 -24.19 -2.90 -6.45
N ARG A 342 -25.31 -3.54 -6.75
CA ARG A 342 -26.65 -2.94 -6.56
C ARG A 342 -27.02 -2.76 -5.09
N ASN A 343 -26.63 -3.67 -4.21
CA ASN A 343 -26.90 -3.55 -2.78
C ASN A 343 -26.02 -2.46 -2.15
N ILE A 344 -24.71 -2.48 -2.41
CA ILE A 344 -23.78 -1.49 -1.86
C ILE A 344 -23.98 -0.08 -2.43
N ALA A 345 -24.67 0.08 -3.55
CA ALA A 345 -25.07 1.40 -4.06
C ALA A 345 -26.31 1.96 -3.35
N LYS A 346 -27.10 1.12 -2.65
CA LYS A 346 -28.34 1.48 -1.96
C LYS A 346 -28.21 1.49 -0.44
N THR A 347 -27.25 0.76 0.11
CA THR A 347 -26.97 0.73 1.54
C THR A 347 -25.49 0.57 1.80
N TYR A 348 -24.91 1.46 2.63
CA TYR A 348 -23.48 1.47 2.98
C TYR A 348 -23.20 2.26 4.26
N GLY A 349 -22.05 1.99 4.85
CA GLY A 349 -21.49 2.74 5.99
C GLY A 349 -22.06 2.34 7.36
N HIS A 350 -22.76 1.22 7.44
CA HIS A 350 -23.40 0.78 8.68
C HIS A 350 -22.54 -0.15 9.51
N PHE A 351 -21.84 -1.10 8.88
CA PHE A 351 -21.18 -2.19 9.60
C PHE A 351 -19.84 -1.79 10.23
N GLY A 352 -18.99 -1.06 9.51
CA GLY A 352 -17.70 -0.59 10.03
C GLY A 352 -17.82 0.20 11.33
N PRO A 353 -18.66 1.25 11.43
CA PRO A 353 -18.84 1.97 12.69
C PRO A 353 -19.40 1.09 13.83
N ASP A 354 -20.31 0.17 13.53
CA ASP A 354 -20.83 -0.77 14.53
C ASP A 354 -19.71 -1.69 15.07
N PHE A 355 -18.88 -2.24 14.19
CA PHE A 355 -17.71 -3.04 14.56
C PHE A 355 -16.74 -2.26 15.45
N VAL A 356 -16.46 -0.99 15.10
CA VAL A 356 -15.61 -0.09 15.90
C VAL A 356 -16.21 0.14 17.30
N ASP A 357 -17.53 0.30 17.41
CA ASP A 357 -18.20 0.50 18.70
C ASP A 357 -18.09 -0.73 19.61
N HIS A 358 -18.05 -1.94 19.05
CA HIS A 358 -17.74 -3.16 19.80
C HIS A 358 -16.25 -3.22 20.17
N TYR A 359 -15.35 -3.07 19.19
CA TYR A 359 -13.91 -3.15 19.38
C TYR A 359 -13.37 -2.15 20.42
N ARG A 360 -13.90 -0.92 20.46
CA ARG A 360 -13.48 0.13 21.41
C ARG A 360 -13.90 -0.14 22.86
N LYS A 361 -14.86 -1.03 23.11
CA LYS A 361 -15.25 -1.43 24.47
C LYS A 361 -14.23 -2.38 25.11
N MET A 362 -13.39 -3.03 24.30
CA MET A 362 -12.31 -3.90 24.78
C MET A 362 -11.18 -3.06 25.38
N SER A 363 -10.62 -3.53 26.49
CA SER A 363 -9.41 -2.91 27.07
C SER A 363 -8.19 -3.16 26.19
N THR A 364 -7.22 -2.24 26.21
CA THR A 364 -5.94 -2.38 25.49
C THR A 364 -5.24 -3.71 25.82
N LYS A 365 -5.24 -4.13 27.09
CA LYS A 365 -4.64 -5.39 27.52
C LYS A 365 -5.25 -6.60 26.81
N VAL A 366 -6.58 -6.67 26.74
CA VAL A 366 -7.29 -7.79 26.08
C VAL A 366 -6.99 -7.82 24.58
N LYS A 367 -6.89 -6.64 23.94
CA LYS A 367 -6.53 -6.56 22.52
C LYS A 367 -5.13 -7.09 22.25
N HIS A 368 -4.16 -6.73 23.10
CA HIS A 368 -2.79 -7.21 23.00
C HIS A 368 -2.70 -8.73 23.22
N GLU A 369 -3.32 -9.24 24.29
CA GLU A 369 -3.34 -10.68 24.57
C GLU A 369 -3.99 -11.49 23.42
N LEU A 370 -5.06 -10.95 22.81
CA LEU A 370 -5.71 -11.61 21.68
C LEU A 370 -4.84 -11.56 20.41
N PHE A 371 -4.11 -10.46 20.18
CA PHE A 371 -3.16 -10.35 19.08
C PHE A 371 -2.04 -11.39 19.23
N ASP A 372 -1.38 -11.44 20.40
CA ASP A 372 -0.30 -12.39 20.69
C ASP A 372 -0.79 -13.84 20.51
N THR A 373 -2.00 -14.15 21.00
CA THR A 373 -2.61 -15.48 20.83
C THR A 373 -2.81 -15.85 19.36
N CYS A 374 -3.27 -14.91 18.53
CA CYS A 374 -3.48 -15.14 17.11
C CYS A 374 -2.15 -15.30 16.35
N GLU A 375 -1.13 -14.53 16.74
CA GLU A 375 0.21 -14.63 16.17
C GLU A 375 0.84 -15.98 16.51
N ASP A 376 0.83 -16.37 17.79
CA ASP A 376 1.36 -17.66 18.26
C ASP A 376 0.65 -18.86 17.60
N GLU A 377 -0.66 -18.77 17.41
CA GLU A 377 -1.43 -19.84 16.76
C GLU A 377 -1.08 -20.00 15.29
N LEU A 378 -0.95 -18.90 14.54
CA LEU A 378 -0.48 -18.96 13.15
C LEU A 378 0.98 -19.44 13.09
N ASP A 379 1.84 -18.98 14.00
CA ASP A 379 3.26 -19.35 14.05
C ASP A 379 3.47 -20.86 14.24
N GLN A 380 2.60 -21.51 15.02
CA GLN A 380 2.61 -22.96 15.24
C GLN A 380 2.09 -23.78 14.05
N LEU A 381 1.21 -23.21 13.24
CA LEU A 381 0.57 -23.90 12.12
C LEU A 381 1.32 -23.74 10.80
N ILE A 382 1.99 -22.61 10.58
CA ILE A 382 2.81 -22.34 9.39
C ILE A 382 4.02 -23.28 9.40
N SER A 383 4.11 -24.11 8.36
CA SER A 383 5.10 -25.18 8.26
C SER A 383 6.37 -24.76 7.52
N THR A 384 6.22 -23.92 6.50
CA THR A 384 7.31 -23.49 5.62
C THR A 384 7.73 -22.08 6.00
N ARG A 385 9.04 -21.85 6.21
CA ARG A 385 9.52 -20.58 6.77
C ARG A 385 10.73 -20.01 6.04
N ASP A 386 10.77 -18.68 5.96
CA ASP A 386 11.92 -17.92 5.51
C ASP A 386 12.20 -16.73 6.43
N GLN A 387 13.14 -15.87 6.03
CA GLN A 387 13.51 -14.67 6.80
C GLN A 387 12.42 -13.59 6.88
N TYR A 388 11.32 -13.74 6.14
CA TYR A 388 10.18 -12.80 6.09
C TYR A 388 8.94 -13.33 6.80
N THR A 389 8.83 -14.64 7.02
CA THR A 389 7.64 -15.32 7.58
C THR A 389 7.15 -14.67 8.86
N ASN A 390 8.00 -14.37 9.85
CA ASN A 390 7.55 -13.77 11.11
C ASN A 390 6.83 -12.43 10.87
N ARG A 391 7.42 -11.57 10.04
CA ARG A 391 6.86 -10.24 9.74
C ARG A 391 5.55 -10.32 8.95
N ILE A 392 5.38 -11.35 8.12
CA ILE A 392 4.13 -11.59 7.41
C ILE A 392 3.09 -12.17 8.35
N THR A 393 3.48 -13.10 9.22
CA THR A 393 2.64 -13.72 10.25
C THR A 393 2.00 -12.65 11.14
N SER A 394 2.74 -11.64 11.60
CA SER A 394 2.17 -10.53 12.39
C SER A 394 1.04 -9.79 11.65
N LYS A 395 1.14 -9.66 10.31
CA LYS A 395 0.09 -9.04 9.49
C LYS A 395 -1.10 -9.97 9.28
N LEU A 396 -0.85 -11.26 9.07
CA LEU A 396 -1.90 -12.26 8.95
C LEU A 396 -2.65 -12.43 10.28
N ALA A 397 -1.95 -12.29 11.42
CA ALA A 397 -2.53 -12.31 12.76
C ALA A 397 -3.56 -11.19 12.95
N ILE A 398 -3.37 -10.01 12.37
CA ILE A 398 -4.40 -8.95 12.37
C ILE A 398 -5.66 -9.38 11.61
N ILE A 399 -5.51 -10.01 10.45
CA ILE A 399 -6.65 -10.50 9.66
C ILE A 399 -7.37 -11.62 10.44
N TYR A 400 -6.62 -12.54 11.04
CA TYR A 400 -7.17 -13.62 11.84
C TYR A 400 -7.88 -13.13 13.11
N MET A 401 -7.24 -12.22 13.85
CA MET A 401 -7.84 -11.56 15.02
C MET A 401 -9.15 -10.85 14.62
N THR A 402 -9.20 -10.22 13.46
CA THR A 402 -10.44 -9.62 12.94
C THR A 402 -11.52 -10.67 12.75
N ALA A 403 -11.19 -11.84 12.20
CA ALA A 403 -12.13 -12.95 12.05
C ALA A 403 -12.67 -13.43 13.41
N LYS A 404 -11.79 -13.62 14.40
CA LYS A 404 -12.21 -14.00 15.77
C LYS A 404 -13.19 -12.99 16.39
N LEU A 405 -12.94 -11.69 16.20
CA LEU A 405 -13.84 -10.66 16.69
C LEU A 405 -15.18 -10.61 15.96
N ILE A 406 -15.19 -10.90 14.65
CA ILE A 406 -16.45 -11.03 13.88
C ILE A 406 -17.29 -12.18 14.46
N ASP A 407 -16.66 -13.34 14.69
CA ASP A 407 -17.30 -14.50 15.33
C ASP A 407 -17.86 -14.15 16.70
N GLU A 408 -17.05 -13.54 17.56
CA GLU A 408 -17.42 -13.23 18.94
C GLU A 408 -18.56 -12.19 19.00
N PHE A 409 -18.48 -11.12 18.21
CA PHE A 409 -19.42 -10.00 18.29
C PHE A 409 -20.76 -10.31 17.64
N TYR A 410 -20.79 -11.09 16.55
CA TYR A 410 -21.98 -11.24 15.72
C TYR A 410 -22.54 -12.67 15.67
N GLN A 411 -21.73 -13.69 15.96
CA GLN A 411 -22.15 -15.09 16.04
C GLN A 411 -22.93 -15.54 14.79
N PHE A 412 -22.41 -15.20 13.60
CA PHE A 412 -23.03 -15.60 12.34
C PHE A 412 -22.86 -17.11 12.12
N PRO A 413 -23.94 -17.88 11.89
CA PRO A 413 -23.84 -19.32 11.69
C PRO A 413 -22.97 -19.75 10.50
N GLU A 414 -22.88 -18.92 9.47
CA GLU A 414 -22.13 -19.18 8.23
C GLU A 414 -20.67 -18.69 8.27
N PHE A 415 -20.27 -18.00 9.33
CA PHE A 415 -18.91 -17.49 9.51
C PHE A 415 -18.13 -18.36 10.51
N SER A 416 -16.87 -18.61 10.20
CA SER A 416 -15.94 -19.31 11.08
C SER A 416 -14.57 -18.68 10.96
N SER A 417 -14.02 -18.22 12.07
CA SER A 417 -12.66 -17.69 12.16
C SER A 417 -11.60 -18.75 11.91
N ASP A 418 -11.87 -20.02 12.22
CA ASP A 418 -10.97 -21.14 11.91
C ASP A 418 -10.82 -21.34 10.40
N GLU A 419 -11.90 -21.19 9.62
CA GLU A 419 -11.83 -21.30 8.16
C GLU A 419 -10.94 -20.20 7.56
N ILE A 420 -11.00 -18.98 8.11
CA ILE A 420 -10.11 -17.89 7.71
C ILE A 420 -8.67 -18.21 8.13
N ARG A 421 -8.43 -18.68 9.37
CA ARG A 421 -7.10 -19.06 9.86
C ARG A 421 -6.43 -20.07 8.93
N ASP A 422 -7.13 -21.16 8.63
CA ASP A 422 -6.58 -22.27 7.86
C ASP A 422 -6.19 -21.81 6.45
N TYR A 423 -7.00 -20.95 5.83
CA TYR A 423 -6.65 -20.33 4.56
C TYR A 423 -5.43 -19.40 4.66
N LEU A 424 -5.29 -18.61 5.73
CA LEU A 424 -4.12 -17.74 5.92
C LEU A 424 -2.82 -18.55 6.11
N VAL A 425 -2.90 -19.72 6.75
CA VAL A 425 -1.78 -20.66 6.87
C VAL A 425 -1.41 -21.22 5.50
N GLU A 426 -2.38 -21.74 4.74
CA GLU A 426 -2.16 -22.23 3.37
C GLU A 426 -1.60 -21.14 2.44
N PHE A 427 -2.12 -19.91 2.59
CA PHE A 427 -1.64 -18.75 1.88
C PHE A 427 -0.15 -18.47 2.16
N GLU A 428 0.31 -18.52 3.41
CA GLU A 428 1.74 -18.29 3.71
C GLU A 428 2.59 -19.46 3.21
N ASP A 429 2.20 -20.70 3.51
CA ASP A 429 2.95 -21.90 3.14
C ASP A 429 3.14 -22.01 1.61
N SER A 430 2.11 -21.69 0.82
CA SER A 430 2.22 -21.67 -0.64
C SER A 430 3.11 -20.55 -1.19
N LYS A 431 3.29 -19.46 -0.44
CA LYS A 431 4.08 -18.30 -0.90
C LYS A 431 5.56 -18.41 -0.58
N VAL A 432 5.94 -19.02 0.53
CA VAL A 432 7.35 -19.11 0.95
C VAL A 432 8.27 -19.71 -0.13
N PRO A 433 7.94 -20.85 -0.77
CA PRO A 433 8.80 -21.49 -1.78
C PRO A 433 9.10 -20.57 -2.98
N VAL A 434 8.08 -19.82 -3.41
CA VAL A 434 8.17 -18.94 -4.57
C VAL A 434 8.62 -17.53 -4.22
N ARG A 435 8.82 -17.19 -2.94
CA ARG A 435 9.19 -15.84 -2.48
C ARG A 435 10.67 -15.52 -2.62
N SER A 436 11.54 -16.53 -2.55
CA SER A 436 13.00 -16.32 -2.60
C SER A 436 13.44 -15.80 -3.97
N ILE A 437 14.02 -14.59 -3.99
CA ILE A 437 14.61 -13.99 -5.19
C ILE A 437 15.74 -14.87 -5.71
N GLU A 438 16.52 -15.44 -4.80
CA GLU A 438 17.61 -16.34 -5.08
C GLU A 438 17.13 -17.64 -5.73
N ALA A 439 16.06 -18.27 -5.21
CA ALA A 439 15.47 -19.47 -5.79
C ALA A 439 14.84 -19.19 -7.17
N GLN A 440 14.13 -18.06 -7.32
CA GLN A 440 13.62 -17.63 -8.62
C GLN A 440 14.75 -17.38 -9.63
N ALA A 441 15.81 -16.69 -9.22
CA ALA A 441 16.98 -16.45 -10.07
C ALA A 441 17.64 -17.77 -10.49
N LEU A 442 17.73 -18.73 -9.57
CA LEU A 442 18.23 -20.07 -9.85
C LEU A 442 17.37 -20.79 -10.90
N ALA A 443 16.03 -20.75 -10.78
CA ALA A 443 15.11 -21.34 -11.74
C ALA A 443 15.23 -20.71 -13.14
N ILE A 444 15.38 -19.37 -13.21
CA ILE A 444 15.63 -18.64 -14.45
C ILE A 444 16.96 -19.06 -15.08
N ILE A 445 18.04 -19.13 -14.29
CA ILE A 445 19.37 -19.55 -14.76
C ILE A 445 19.31 -20.98 -15.32
N LYS A 446 18.65 -21.91 -14.61
CA LYS A 446 18.48 -23.29 -15.06
C LYS A 446 17.78 -23.35 -16.41
N THR A 447 16.65 -22.65 -16.54
CA THR A 447 15.87 -22.58 -17.77
C THR A 447 16.66 -21.95 -18.92
N PHE A 448 17.41 -20.88 -18.64
CA PHE A 448 18.26 -20.22 -19.61
C PHE A 448 19.36 -21.15 -20.13
N ILE A 449 20.04 -21.88 -19.24
CA ILE A 449 21.09 -22.83 -19.61
C ILE A 449 20.52 -23.91 -20.52
N ILE A 450 19.41 -24.53 -20.14
CA ILE A 450 18.77 -25.62 -20.90
C ILE A 450 18.33 -25.16 -22.29
N ARG A 451 17.68 -23.99 -22.38
CA ARG A 451 17.22 -23.44 -23.68
C ARG A 451 18.37 -23.02 -24.60
N ASN A 452 19.51 -22.62 -24.04
CA ASN A 452 20.62 -22.06 -24.80
C ASN A 452 21.85 -23.00 -24.90
N GLN A 453 21.70 -24.30 -24.65
CA GLN A 453 22.82 -25.25 -24.74
C GLN A 453 23.49 -25.30 -26.12
N HIS A 454 22.73 -25.04 -27.18
CA HIS A 454 23.24 -24.98 -28.56
C HIS A 454 24.22 -23.81 -28.79
N LYS A 455 24.16 -22.78 -27.94
CA LYS A 455 25.04 -21.60 -27.94
C LYS A 455 26.32 -21.80 -27.13
N MET A 456 26.53 -23.00 -26.60
CA MET A 456 27.70 -23.36 -25.79
C MET A 456 28.68 -24.22 -26.58
N ALA A 457 29.96 -23.86 -26.55
CA ALA A 457 31.00 -24.64 -27.22
C ALA A 457 31.44 -25.83 -26.35
N TYR A 458 31.73 -26.97 -26.98
CA TYR A 458 32.48 -28.02 -26.29
C TYR A 458 33.90 -27.53 -25.99
N LYS A 459 34.35 -27.69 -24.75
CA LYS A 459 35.63 -27.15 -24.27
C LYS A 459 36.85 -27.61 -25.08
N ALA A 460 36.77 -28.82 -25.67
CA ALA A 460 37.79 -29.41 -26.54
C ALA A 460 37.58 -29.14 -28.05
N ASN A 461 36.67 -28.23 -28.43
CA ASN A 461 36.34 -27.95 -29.85
C ASN A 461 36.58 -26.48 -30.25
N PRO A 462 37.83 -26.13 -30.64
CA PRO A 462 38.19 -24.76 -31.02
C PRO A 462 37.44 -24.21 -32.25
N LYS A 463 37.04 -25.07 -33.20
CA LYS A 463 36.31 -24.65 -34.41
C LYS A 463 34.92 -24.13 -34.06
N GLN A 464 34.20 -24.88 -33.22
CA GLN A 464 32.87 -24.48 -32.74
C GLN A 464 32.94 -23.18 -31.92
N LEU A 465 34.00 -23.01 -31.12
CA LEU A 465 34.23 -21.77 -30.38
C LEU A 465 34.40 -20.57 -31.33
N MET A 466 35.22 -20.70 -32.37
CA MET A 466 35.43 -19.64 -33.37
C MET A 466 34.12 -19.25 -34.09
N GLU A 467 33.30 -20.23 -34.48
CA GLU A 467 32.01 -20.00 -35.14
C GLU A 467 30.99 -19.27 -34.24
N LEU A 468 30.87 -19.69 -32.97
CA LEU A 468 29.93 -19.08 -32.03
C LEU A 468 30.35 -17.67 -31.61
N THR A 469 31.66 -17.44 -31.47
CA THR A 469 32.20 -16.12 -31.11
C THR A 469 32.09 -15.13 -32.26
N SER A 470 32.27 -15.55 -33.52
CA SER A 470 32.07 -14.67 -34.69
C SER A 470 30.62 -14.21 -34.84
N ASN A 471 29.66 -15.02 -34.42
CA ASN A 471 28.23 -14.70 -34.49
C ASN A 471 27.70 -13.98 -33.24
N SER A 472 28.56 -13.66 -32.26
CA SER A 472 28.16 -13.09 -30.96
C SER A 472 27.14 -13.94 -30.17
N ASP A 473 27.00 -15.21 -30.50
CA ASP A 473 26.05 -16.14 -29.87
C ASP A 473 26.70 -16.93 -28.72
N PHE A 474 28.01 -16.82 -28.52
CA PHE A 474 28.72 -17.56 -27.49
C PHE A 474 28.32 -17.12 -26.06
N ILE A 475 27.82 -18.06 -25.25
CA ILE A 475 27.45 -17.80 -23.84
C ILE A 475 28.28 -18.56 -22.81
N GLY A 476 29.03 -19.58 -23.22
CA GLY A 476 29.75 -20.46 -22.30
C GLY A 476 30.25 -21.77 -22.90
N TYR A 477 30.82 -22.62 -22.04
CA TYR A 477 31.36 -23.93 -22.38
C TYR A 477 30.54 -25.06 -21.77
N LYS A 478 30.56 -26.21 -22.44
CA LYS A 478 30.11 -27.50 -21.91
C LYS A 478 31.21 -28.54 -21.98
N GLU A 479 31.33 -29.33 -20.91
CA GLU A 479 32.34 -30.39 -20.76
C GLU A 479 31.68 -31.61 -20.12
N TYR A 480 31.84 -32.78 -20.75
CA TYR A 480 31.42 -34.03 -20.13
C TYR A 480 32.45 -34.40 -19.07
N PHE A 481 32.02 -34.39 -17.82
CA PHE A 481 32.87 -34.78 -16.70
C PHE A 481 32.96 -36.31 -16.61
N ASN A 482 31.84 -37.00 -16.85
CA ASN A 482 31.74 -38.44 -17.05
C ASN A 482 30.47 -38.76 -17.86
N ASP A 483 30.10 -40.05 -17.97
CA ASP A 483 28.94 -40.50 -18.74
C ASP A 483 27.62 -39.89 -18.24
N ASP A 484 27.51 -39.64 -16.93
CA ASP A 484 26.28 -39.20 -16.25
C ASP A 484 26.29 -37.71 -15.87
N ILE A 485 27.42 -37.01 -16.01
CA ILE A 485 27.62 -35.64 -15.51
C ILE A 485 28.20 -34.73 -16.59
N VAL A 486 27.58 -33.56 -16.74
CA VAL A 486 28.07 -32.47 -17.58
C VAL A 486 28.33 -31.21 -16.74
N GLU A 487 29.51 -30.61 -16.92
CA GLU A 487 29.86 -29.30 -16.38
C GLU A 487 29.56 -28.21 -17.41
N ILE A 488 28.77 -27.22 -16.98
CA ILE A 488 28.34 -26.10 -17.81
C ILE A 488 28.92 -24.81 -17.23
N THR A 489 29.85 -24.20 -17.96
CA THR A 489 30.49 -22.94 -17.56
C THR A 489 29.89 -21.77 -18.33
N VAL A 490 29.17 -20.88 -17.65
CA VAL A 490 28.50 -19.73 -18.25
C VAL A 490 29.16 -18.44 -17.81
N LEU A 491 29.29 -17.48 -18.73
CA LEU A 491 29.83 -16.16 -18.43
C LEU A 491 28.94 -15.43 -17.41
N SER A 492 29.54 -14.88 -16.35
CA SER A 492 28.80 -14.18 -15.29
C SER A 492 28.00 -12.99 -15.82
N LYS A 493 28.52 -12.29 -16.83
CA LYS A 493 27.83 -11.16 -17.47
C LYS A 493 26.55 -11.62 -18.19
N VAL A 494 26.59 -12.76 -18.87
CA VAL A 494 25.41 -13.29 -19.58
C VAL A 494 24.29 -13.63 -18.60
N LEU A 495 24.62 -14.29 -17.48
CA LEU A 495 23.64 -14.59 -16.44
C LEU A 495 23.10 -13.31 -15.78
N SER A 496 23.97 -12.34 -15.48
CA SER A 496 23.55 -11.05 -14.93
C SER A 496 22.62 -10.29 -15.89
N ASP A 497 22.95 -10.26 -17.19
CA ASP A 497 22.15 -9.58 -18.21
C ASP A 497 20.79 -10.29 -18.40
N GLU A 498 20.74 -11.62 -18.31
CA GLU A 498 19.49 -12.38 -18.38
C GLU A 498 18.59 -12.13 -17.17
N LEU A 499 19.15 -12.14 -15.96
CA LEU A 499 18.40 -11.82 -14.74
C LEU A 499 17.88 -10.38 -14.75
N MET A 500 18.66 -9.42 -15.28
CA MET A 500 18.22 -8.03 -15.45
C MET A 500 17.01 -7.90 -16.37
N LYS A 501 16.90 -8.70 -17.43
CA LYS A 501 15.69 -8.73 -18.29
C LYS A 501 14.44 -9.18 -17.53
N GLN A 502 14.61 -9.90 -16.43
CA GLN A 502 13.54 -10.39 -15.55
C GLN A 502 13.37 -9.53 -14.28
N ASN A 503 13.85 -8.28 -14.30
CA ASN A 503 13.81 -7.32 -13.17
C ASN A 503 14.56 -7.77 -11.89
N ILE A 504 15.51 -8.71 -12.02
CA ILE A 504 16.36 -9.15 -10.92
C ILE A 504 17.70 -8.44 -11.00
N SER A 505 17.90 -7.42 -10.15
CA SER A 505 19.08 -6.54 -10.18
C SER A 505 20.16 -6.89 -9.15
N GLN A 506 19.86 -7.76 -8.17
CA GLN A 506 20.74 -8.06 -7.03
C GLN A 506 21.78 -9.16 -7.32
N TRP A 507 22.54 -9.03 -8.43
CA TRP A 507 23.52 -10.04 -8.85
C TRP A 507 24.54 -10.42 -7.77
N SER A 508 24.98 -9.47 -6.93
CA SER A 508 25.93 -9.77 -5.83
C SER A 508 25.34 -10.69 -4.77
N ASN A 509 24.05 -10.58 -4.46
CA ASN A 509 23.37 -11.42 -3.48
C ASN A 509 23.15 -12.82 -4.05
N ILE A 510 22.70 -12.89 -5.31
CA ILE A 510 22.51 -14.14 -6.04
C ILE A 510 23.82 -14.90 -6.18
N LEU A 511 24.92 -14.20 -6.48
CA LEU A 511 26.25 -14.80 -6.49
C LEU A 511 26.63 -15.43 -5.14
N ARG A 512 26.41 -14.72 -4.03
CA ARG A 512 26.68 -15.26 -2.69
C ARG A 512 25.80 -16.46 -2.35
N TYR A 513 24.56 -16.47 -2.83
CA TYR A 513 23.67 -17.61 -2.69
C TYR A 513 24.16 -18.81 -3.49
N LEU A 514 24.44 -18.62 -4.79
CA LEU A 514 24.97 -19.66 -5.67
C LEU A 514 26.31 -20.23 -5.13
N GLU A 515 27.17 -19.40 -4.53
CA GLU A 515 28.43 -19.83 -3.89
C GLU A 515 28.23 -20.81 -2.72
N LYS A 516 27.06 -20.81 -2.08
CA LYS A 516 26.73 -21.76 -1.00
C LYS A 516 26.16 -23.07 -1.53
N GLN A 517 25.81 -23.14 -2.81
CA GLN A 517 25.17 -24.30 -3.38
C GLN A 517 26.19 -25.35 -3.82
N PRO A 518 25.99 -26.65 -3.49
CA PRO A 518 27.02 -27.67 -3.63
C PRO A 518 27.30 -28.07 -5.09
N TYR A 519 26.44 -27.67 -6.03
CA TYR A 519 26.53 -27.95 -7.47
C TYR A 519 27.10 -26.78 -8.30
N VAL A 520 27.55 -25.70 -7.65
CA VAL A 520 28.13 -24.51 -8.29
C VAL A 520 29.62 -24.38 -7.97
N LYS A 521 30.46 -24.16 -8.99
CA LYS A 521 31.89 -23.86 -8.86
C LYS A 521 32.22 -22.52 -9.53
N LYS A 522 33.13 -21.74 -8.96
CA LYS A 522 33.53 -20.43 -9.48
C LYS A 522 34.96 -20.43 -10.03
N TYR A 523 35.17 -19.63 -11.06
CA TYR A 523 36.51 -19.24 -11.52
C TYR A 523 36.72 -17.73 -11.33
N GLY A 524 37.70 -17.37 -10.49
CA GLY A 524 38.11 -15.97 -10.27
C GLY A 524 39.02 -15.43 -11.37
N LYS A 525 39.29 -14.11 -11.39
CA LYS A 525 40.22 -13.46 -12.34
C LYS A 525 41.61 -14.12 -12.45
N ASN A 526 42.01 -14.87 -11.42
CA ASN A 526 43.31 -15.53 -11.30
C ASN A 526 43.24 -17.07 -11.25
N GLN A 527 42.04 -17.67 -11.36
CA GLN A 527 41.86 -19.13 -11.39
C GLN A 527 41.33 -19.52 -12.77
N LYS A 528 42.16 -20.21 -13.54
CA LYS A 528 41.79 -20.74 -14.87
C LYS A 528 40.94 -21.99 -14.71
N ALA A 529 39.86 -22.09 -15.47
CA ALA A 529 39.02 -23.28 -15.62
C ALA A 529 39.62 -24.33 -16.54
N SER A 530 40.54 -23.95 -17.44
CA SER A 530 41.39 -24.86 -18.23
C SER A 530 42.47 -24.17 -19.08
N GLU A 531 43.28 -24.98 -19.77
CA GLU A 531 44.25 -24.56 -20.77
C GLU A 531 43.63 -23.91 -22.03
N THR A 532 42.33 -24.09 -22.32
CA THR A 532 41.64 -23.42 -23.44
C THR A 532 41.14 -22.01 -23.11
N ASP A 533 41.28 -21.56 -21.84
CA ASP A 533 40.84 -20.23 -21.35
C ASP A 533 41.68 -19.04 -21.81
N ASN A 534 42.73 -19.24 -22.61
CA ASN A 534 43.54 -18.14 -23.13
C ASN A 534 42.72 -17.13 -23.99
N TYR A 535 41.45 -17.44 -24.31
CA TYR A 535 40.57 -16.59 -25.10
C TYR A 535 39.60 -15.71 -24.29
N LEU A 536 39.36 -15.96 -23.00
CA LEU A 536 38.35 -15.22 -22.23
C LEU A 536 38.82 -14.89 -20.80
N HIS A 537 39.41 -13.70 -20.61
CA HIS A 537 39.68 -13.11 -19.29
C HIS A 537 38.40 -12.60 -18.59
N VAL A 538 37.37 -13.44 -18.48
CA VAL A 538 36.03 -13.03 -18.04
C VAL A 538 35.57 -13.89 -16.86
N LYS A 539 34.88 -13.28 -15.87
CA LYS A 539 34.29 -14.03 -14.75
C LYS A 539 33.24 -15.01 -15.28
N ALA A 540 33.30 -16.27 -14.82
CA ALA A 540 32.36 -17.32 -15.20
C ALA A 540 31.96 -18.18 -13.99
N ILE A 541 30.83 -18.87 -14.14
CA ILE A 541 30.26 -19.78 -13.13
C ILE A 541 30.05 -21.13 -13.79
N THR A 542 30.45 -22.20 -13.11
CA THR A 542 30.29 -23.58 -13.55
C THR A 542 29.20 -24.26 -12.73
N PHE A 543 28.28 -24.91 -13.43
CA PHE A 543 27.17 -25.67 -12.87
C PHE A 543 27.32 -27.15 -13.25
N ARG A 544 27.00 -28.05 -12.33
CA ARG A 544 27.00 -29.50 -12.58
C ARG A 544 25.58 -30.00 -12.81
N PHE A 545 25.35 -30.61 -13.97
CA PHE A 545 24.09 -31.24 -14.33
C PHE A 545 24.24 -32.76 -14.46
N GLN A 546 23.21 -33.49 -14.06
CA GLN A 546 23.03 -34.89 -14.41
C GLN A 546 22.52 -35.01 -15.85
N ARG A 547 23.00 -36.03 -16.54
CA ARG A 547 22.65 -36.38 -17.91
C ARG A 547 22.06 -37.79 -17.94
N GLU A 548 21.01 -37.97 -18.73
CA GLU A 548 20.42 -39.28 -19.02
C GLU A 548 20.03 -39.31 -20.51
N ASN A 549 20.40 -40.36 -21.25
CA ASN A 549 20.09 -40.49 -22.69
C ASN A 549 20.40 -39.23 -23.53
N ASP A 550 21.55 -38.61 -23.30
CA ASP A 550 21.99 -37.37 -23.97
C ASP A 550 21.24 -36.08 -23.58
N GLU A 551 20.28 -36.14 -22.66
CA GLU A 551 19.51 -34.99 -22.18
C GLU A 551 19.98 -34.53 -20.78
N MET A 552 19.97 -33.21 -20.52
CA MET A 552 20.27 -32.66 -19.19
C MET A 552 19.02 -32.67 -18.31
N MET A 553 19.08 -33.35 -17.18
CA MET A 553 17.91 -33.59 -16.33
C MET A 553 17.83 -32.60 -15.16
N ARG A 554 18.84 -32.55 -14.29
CA ARG A 554 18.81 -31.76 -13.03
C ARG A 554 20.20 -31.31 -12.60
N TRP A 555 20.26 -30.30 -11.74
CA TRP A 555 21.52 -29.94 -11.07
C TRP A 555 21.82 -31.02 -10.02
N TYR A 556 23.04 -31.52 -9.97
CA TYR A 556 23.32 -32.76 -9.23
C TYR A 556 23.84 -32.50 -7.80
N TYR A 557 23.17 -33.07 -6.80
CA TYR A 557 23.81 -33.46 -5.53
C TYR A 557 23.51 -34.93 -5.27
N SER A 558 24.39 -35.80 -5.76
CA SER A 558 24.48 -37.14 -5.22
C SER A 558 25.96 -37.55 -5.15
N SER A 559 26.28 -38.32 -4.12
CA SER A 559 27.64 -38.77 -3.86
C SER A 559 28.05 -39.96 -4.74
N THR A 560 27.16 -40.50 -5.56
CA THR A 560 27.48 -41.60 -6.48
C THR A 560 28.08 -41.05 -7.76
N GLY A 561 29.42 -41.03 -7.82
CA GLY A 561 30.20 -40.63 -9.00
C GLY A 561 31.36 -39.67 -8.69
N LEU A 562 31.35 -39.03 -7.52
CA LEU A 562 32.41 -38.12 -7.07
C LEU A 562 33.58 -38.87 -6.43
N ASN A 563 34.81 -38.42 -6.68
CA ASN A 563 35.99 -38.96 -6.01
C ASN A 563 36.05 -38.51 -4.53
N ARG A 564 37.04 -39.01 -3.77
CA ARG A 564 37.11 -38.80 -2.32
C ARG A 564 37.28 -37.33 -1.92
N ASP A 565 38.10 -36.58 -2.65
CA ASP A 565 38.37 -35.17 -2.37
C ASP A 565 37.15 -34.30 -2.71
N GLU A 566 36.44 -34.65 -3.79
CA GLU A 566 35.20 -33.99 -4.24
C GLU A 566 34.03 -34.27 -3.30
N LYS A 567 33.98 -35.46 -2.69
CA LYS A 567 33.02 -35.79 -1.63
C LYS A 567 33.28 -34.99 -0.36
N GLU A 568 34.55 -34.71 -0.03
CA GLU A 568 34.89 -33.83 1.11
C GLU A 568 34.59 -32.36 0.83
N GLU A 569 34.67 -31.90 -0.42
CA GLU A 569 34.28 -30.55 -0.84
C GLU A 569 32.75 -30.38 -0.84
N ALA A 570 32.00 -31.38 -1.34
CA ALA A 570 30.54 -31.42 -1.36
C ALA A 570 29.90 -31.56 0.05
N LYS A 571 30.62 -32.16 1.01
CA LYS A 571 30.21 -32.24 2.43
C LYS A 571 30.41 -30.94 3.21
N LYS A 572 31.21 -30.00 2.72
CA LYS A 572 31.47 -28.72 3.41
C LYS A 572 30.34 -27.69 3.25
N CYS A 573 29.35 -27.97 2.39
CA CYS A 573 28.23 -27.08 2.08
C CYS A 573 26.87 -27.79 2.16
N GLU A 574 26.66 -28.68 3.15
CA GLU A 574 25.35 -29.32 3.37
C GLU A 574 24.29 -28.24 3.67
N ALA A 575 23.58 -27.80 2.63
CA ALA A 575 22.25 -27.24 2.74
C ALA A 575 21.26 -28.41 2.58
N THR A 576 20.36 -28.54 3.55
CA THR A 576 19.33 -29.57 3.63
C THR A 576 18.38 -29.52 2.42
N PHE A 577 17.96 -30.72 2.03
CA PHE A 577 17.34 -31.08 0.76
C PHE A 577 15.83 -30.79 0.76
N GLU A 578 15.41 -29.52 0.85
CA GLU A 578 13.97 -29.14 0.81
C GLU A 578 13.54 -28.44 -0.49
N ASP A 579 14.48 -27.95 -1.31
CA ASP A 579 14.14 -27.12 -2.50
C ASP A 579 13.76 -27.91 -3.79
N SER A 580 13.76 -29.25 -3.79
CA SER A 580 13.49 -30.02 -5.02
C SER A 580 12.02 -30.01 -5.43
N GLU A 581 11.09 -30.01 -4.48
CA GLU A 581 9.64 -29.88 -4.76
C GLU A 581 9.28 -28.44 -5.17
N ALA A 582 9.87 -27.45 -4.50
CA ALA A 582 9.71 -26.03 -4.81
C ALA A 582 10.15 -25.66 -6.25
N ILE A 583 11.20 -26.29 -6.76
CA ILE A 583 11.67 -26.07 -8.14
C ILE A 583 10.76 -26.76 -9.16
N GLU A 584 10.16 -27.91 -8.85
CA GLU A 584 9.23 -28.60 -9.76
C GLU A 584 7.87 -27.91 -9.87
N GLU A 585 7.37 -27.27 -8.81
CA GLU A 585 6.15 -26.46 -8.85
C GLU A 585 6.25 -25.25 -9.77
N ILE A 586 7.43 -24.60 -9.84
CA ILE A 586 7.68 -23.47 -10.76
C ILE A 586 7.51 -23.86 -12.24
N PHE A 587 7.58 -25.15 -12.58
CA PHE A 587 7.41 -25.66 -13.95
C PHE A 587 6.04 -26.31 -14.21
N LYS A 588 5.10 -26.27 -13.25
CA LYS A 588 3.70 -26.68 -13.46
C LYS A 588 2.86 -25.48 -13.91
N ASP A 589 3.10 -24.99 -15.12
CA ASP A 589 2.16 -24.18 -15.91
C ASP A 589 2.52 -24.23 -17.42
#